data_AF-A0A2S5G8D7-F1
#
_entry.id   AF-A0A2S5G8D7-F1
#
_cell.length_a   1.000
_cell.length_b   1.000
_cell.length_c   1.000
_cell.angle_alpha   90.00
_cell.angle_beta   90.00
_cell.angle_gamma   90.00
#
_symmetry.space_group_name_H-M   'P 1'
#
loop_
_entity.id
_entity.type
_entity.pdbx_description
1 polymer ?
#
loop_
_entity_poly.entity_id
_entity_poly.type
_entity_poly.pdbx_seq_one_letter_code
_entity_poly.pdbx_strand_id
1 'polypeptide(L)' 'MNHTYISLGSLFLAAAGIIYGLERLSSYIYWHALVTDGSGYPTEPDTFLLFSNLFVPLFLVIAIIFYIFHFKGVNKDLS' A
#
# COMPACT_ATOMS: atom_id res chain seq x y z
N MET A 1 -18.15 -21.29 -0.37
CA MET A 1 -16.88 -20.53 -0.33
C MET A 1 -17.07 -19.13 -0.97
N ASN A 2 -17.19 -18.08 -0.16
CA ASN A 2 -17.44 -16.72 -0.68
C ASN A 2 -16.16 -16.11 -1.27
N HIS A 3 -16.05 -16.11 -2.60
CA HIS A 3 -14.95 -15.47 -3.36
C HIS A 3 -14.86 -13.96 -3.13
N THR A 4 -15.97 -13.32 -2.76
CA THR A 4 -16.06 -11.87 -2.53
C THR A 4 -15.02 -11.35 -1.53
N TYR A 5 -14.76 -12.09 -0.44
CA TYR A 5 -13.78 -11.67 0.56
C TYR A 5 -12.34 -11.71 0.04
N ILE A 6 -11.99 -12.70 -0.77
CA ILE A 6 -10.68 -12.74 -1.44
C ILE A 6 -10.57 -11.58 -2.42
N SER A 7 -11.57 -11.38 -3.27
CA SER A 7 -11.54 -10.31 -4.27
C SER A 7 -11.40 -8.93 -3.61
N LEU A 8 -12.14 -8.67 -2.54
CA LEU A 8 -12.03 -7.42 -1.77
C LEU A 8 -10.67 -7.30 -1.09
N GLY A 9 -10.18 -8.34 -0.42
CA GLY A 9 -8.86 -8.35 0.22
C GLY A 9 -7.73 -8.05 -0.78
N SER A 10 -7.75 -8.72 -1.94
CA SER A 10 -6.80 -8.51 -3.03
C SER A 10 -6.90 -7.09 -3.63
N LEU A 11 -8.12 -6.55 -3.76
CA LEU A 11 -8.32 -5.18 -4.24
C LEU A 11 -7.70 -4.14 -3.31
N PHE A 12 -7.95 -4.26 -2.00
CA PHE A 12 -7.37 -3.36 -1.00
C PHE A 12 -5.84 -3.50 -0.92
N LEU A 13 -5.32 -4.72 -1.04
CA LEU A 13 -3.88 -4.97 -1.08
C LEU A 13 -3.23 -4.34 -2.31
N ALA A 14 -3.83 -4.51 -3.49
CA ALA A 14 -3.35 -3.89 -4.73
C ALA A 14 -3.41 -2.35 -4.65
N ALA A 15 -4.50 -1.80 -4.13
CA ALA A 15 -4.64 -0.36 -3.92
C ALA A 15 -3.56 0.20 -2.99
N ALA A 16 -3.26 -0.48 -1.87
CA ALA A 16 -2.19 -0.08 -0.96
C ALA A 16 -0.82 -0.06 -1.66
N GLY A 17 -0.52 -1.08 -2.48
CA GLY A 17 0.71 -1.16 -3.26
C GLY A 17 0.83 -0.05 -4.31
N ILE A 18 -0.28 0.27 -5.01
CA ILE A 18 -0.30 1.35 -6.01
C ILE A 18 -0.08 2.71 -5.34
N ILE A 19 -0.78 3.00 -4.23
CA ILE A 19 -0.62 4.26 -3.50
C ILE A 19 0.82 4.43 -3.04
N TYR A 20 1.38 3.41 -2.38
CA TYR A 20 2.76 3.43 -1.91
C TYR A 20 3.76 3.63 -3.07
N GLY A 21 3.54 2.95 -4.21
CA GLY A 21 4.36 3.10 -5.40
C GLY A 21 4.31 4.52 -5.99
N LEU A 22 3.12 5.11 -6.08
CA LEU A 22 2.92 6.48 -6.59
C LEU A 22 3.58 7.53 -5.70
N GLU A 23 3.48 7.40 -4.38
CA GLU A 23 4.13 8.32 -3.45
C GLU A 23 5.65 8.26 -3.55
N ARG A 24 6.18 7.04 -3.68
CA ARG A 24 7.61 6.85 -3.87
C ARG A 24 8.07 7.45 -5.20
N LEU A 25 7.34 7.18 -6.29
CA LEU A 25 7.62 7.78 -7.60
C LEU A 25 7.58 9.31 -7.56
N SER A 26 6.57 9.90 -6.91
CA SER A 26 6.46 11.35 -6.75
C SER A 26 7.65 11.94 -6.00
N SER A 27 8.11 11.27 -4.93
CA SER A 27 9.29 11.68 -4.16
C SER A 27 10.56 11.66 -5.01
N TYR A 28 10.74 10.62 -5.83
CA TYR A 28 11.87 10.51 -6.76
C TYR A 28 11.83 11.61 -7.83
N ILE A 29 10.66 11.90 -8.41
CA ILE A 29 10.50 12.96 -9.40
C ILE A 29 10.83 14.32 -8.78
N TYR A 30 10.30 14.60 -7.59
CA TYR A 30 10.55 15.85 -6.87
C TYR A 30 12.04 16.02 -6.55
N TRP A 31 12.67 14.98 -5.98
CA TRP A 31 14.10 14.98 -5.70
C TRP A 31 14.93 15.18 -6.97
N HIS A 32 14.60 14.48 -8.06
CA HIS A 32 15.33 14.61 -9.33
C HIS A 32 15.25 16.03 -9.89
N ALA A 33 14.08 16.68 -9.80
CA ALA A 33 13.92 18.07 -10.22
C ALA A 33 14.83 19.01 -9.42
N LEU A 34 14.88 18.84 -8.09
CA LEU A 34 15.71 19.67 -7.20
C LEU A 34 17.22 19.48 -7.42
N VAL A 35 17.66 18.24 -7.62
CA VAL A 35 19.07 17.94 -7.95
C VAL A 35 19.46 18.54 -9.29
N THR A 36 18.58 18.47 -10.28
CA THR A 36 18.83 19.04 -11.61
C THR A 36 18.93 20.56 -11.60
N ASP A 37 18.15 21.23 -10.74
CA ASP A 37 18.16 22.70 -10.59
C ASP A 37 19.38 23.23 -9.82
N GLY A 38 20.29 22.35 -9.38
CA GLY A 38 21.54 22.73 -8.70
C GLY A 38 21.34 23.26 -7.27
N SER A 39 20.15 23.04 -6.68
CA SER A 39 19.74 23.60 -5.39
C SER A 39 20.45 23.01 -4.15
N GLY A 40 21.49 22.19 -4.31
CA GLY A 40 22.29 21.65 -3.20
C GLY A 40 21.52 20.69 -2.28
N TYR A 41 20.43 20.10 -2.76
CA TYR A 41 19.59 19.13 -2.03
C TYR A 41 20.35 17.82 -1.73
N PRO A 42 19.90 17.04 -0.72
CA PRO A 42 20.63 15.86 -0.25
C PRO A 42 20.83 14.83 -1.37
N THR A 43 21.90 14.04 -1.24
CA THR A 43 22.29 12.98 -2.18
C THR A 43 21.25 11.87 -2.34
N GLU A 44 20.23 11.84 -1.46
CA GLU A 44 19.21 10.81 -1.42
C GLU A 44 17.80 11.43 -1.41
N PRO A 45 16.84 10.83 -2.11
CA PRO A 45 15.45 11.27 -2.06
C PRO A 45 14.88 11.03 -0.67
N ASP A 46 14.17 12.03 -0.14
CA ASP A 46 13.40 11.87 1.09
C ASP A 46 12.21 10.95 0.79
N THR A 47 12.39 9.66 1.06
CA THR A 47 11.35 8.66 0.80
C THR A 47 10.38 8.65 1.96
N PHE A 48 9.10 8.88 1.65
CA PHE A 48 8.02 8.67 2.61
C PHE A 48 8.08 7.23 3.17
N LEU A 49 8.19 7.12 4.49
CA LEU A 49 8.03 5.86 5.21
C LEU A 49 6.64 5.27 4.91
N LEU A 50 6.52 3.93 5.01
CA LEU A 50 5.27 3.17 4.82
C LEU A 50 4.05 3.72 5.60
N PHE A 51 4.30 4.49 6.66
CA PHE A 51 3.28 5.09 7.54
C PHE A 51 3.09 6.60 7.35
N SER A 52 3.74 7.21 6.37
CA SER A 52 3.61 8.65 6.11
C SER A 52 2.24 8.99 5.51
N ASN A 53 1.66 8.04 4.78
CA ASN A 53 0.31 8.14 4.27
C ASN A 53 -0.59 7.18 5.02
N LEU A 54 -1.63 7.72 5.67
CA LEU A 54 -2.59 6.94 6.45
C LEU A 54 -3.36 5.92 5.59
N PHE A 55 -3.53 6.15 4.29
CA PHE A 55 -4.26 5.23 3.41
C PHE A 55 -3.55 3.90 3.19
N VAL A 56 -2.21 3.88 3.16
CA VAL A 56 -1.42 2.66 2.97
C VAL A 56 -1.62 1.66 4.13
N PRO A 57 -1.36 1.99 5.40
CA PRO A 57 -1.59 1.08 6.52
C PRO A 57 -3.08 0.79 6.71
N LEU A 58 -3.98 1.74 6.46
CA LEU A 58 -5.43 1.51 6.55
C LEU A 58 -5.87 0.43 5.56
N PHE A 59 -5.46 0.53 4.30
CA PHE A 59 -5.84 -0.45 3.27
C PHE A 59 -5.20 -1.81 3.51
N LEU A 60 -3.97 -1.86 4.05
CA LEU A 60 -3.35 -3.12 4.48
C LEU A 60 -4.15 -3.78 5.61
N VAL A 61 -4.56 -3.03 6.63
CA VAL A 61 -5.38 -3.56 7.74
C VAL A 61 -6.72 -4.08 7.22
N ILE A 62 -7.39 -3.34 6.33
CA ILE A 62 -8.65 -3.78 5.71
C ILE A 62 -8.46 -5.06 4.90
N ALA A 63 -7.39 -5.15 4.11
CA ALA A 63 -7.06 -6.35 3.35
C ALA A 63 -6.87 -7.58 4.26
N ILE A 64 -6.11 -7.41 5.36
CA ILE A 64 -5.90 -8.46 6.37
C ILE A 64 -7.23 -8.91 6.99
N ILE A 65 -8.11 -7.98 7.34
CA ILE A 65 -9.43 -8.28 7.91
C ILE A 65 -10.25 -9.14 6.94
N PHE A 66 -10.29 -8.78 5.65
CA PHE A 66 -11.01 -9.56 4.64
C PHE A 66 -10.45 -10.98 4.46
N TYR A 67 -9.13 -11.13 4.45
CA TYR A 67 -8.52 -12.47 4.42
C TYR A 67 -8.86 -13.29 5.66
N ILE A 68 -8.81 -12.71 6.86
CA ILE A 68 -9.19 -13.41 8.10
C ILE A 68 -10.65 -13.89 8.05
N PHE A 69 -11.58 -13.04 7.59
CA PHE A 69 -12.98 -13.43 7.45
C PHE A 69 -13.18 -14.54 6.42
N HIS A 70 -12.43 -14.51 5.31
CA HIS A 70 -12.45 -15.59 4.34
C HIS A 70 -12.04 -16.93 4.98
N PHE A 71 -10.88 -16.98 5.63
CA PHE A 71 -10.38 -18.22 6.26
C PHE A 71 -11.28 -18.73 7.40
N LYS A 72 -11.85 -17.82 8.21
CA LYS A 72 -12.84 -18.22 9.24
C LYS A 72 -14.10 -18.82 8.64
N GLY A 73 -14.59 -18.29 7.51
CA GLY A 73 -15.73 -18.84 6.78
C GLY A 73 -15.45 -20.25 6.27
N VAL A 74 -14.28 -20.46 5.66
CA VAL A 74 -13.84 -21.77 5.15
C VAL A 74 -13.80 -22.82 6.25
N ASN A 75 -13.25 -22.49 7.44
CA ASN A 75 -13.16 -23.44 8.55
C ASN A 75 -14.52 -23.85 9.12
N LYS A 76 -15.54 -22.98 9.08
CA LYS A 76 -16.91 -23.31 9.50
C LYS A 76 -17.62 -24.25 8.54
N ASP A 77 -17.30 -24.16 7.24
CA ASP A 77 -17.89 -25.05 6.23
C ASP A 77 -17.34 -26.49 6.33
N LEU A 78 -16.24 -26.71 7.08
CA LEU A 78 -15.55 -28.00 7.23
C LEU A 78 -15.84 -28.71 8.57
N SER A 79 -16.51 -28.05 9.53
CA SER A 79 -16.85 -28.59 10.86
C SER A 79 -18.30 -29.03 10.95
#